data_AF-A0A1I7J3L7-F1
#
_entry.id   AF-A0A1I7J3L7-F1
#
_cell.length_a   1.000
_cell.length_b   1.000
_cell.length_c   1.000
_cell.angle_alpha   90.00
_cell.angle_beta   90.00
_cell.angle_gamma   90.00
#
_symmetry.space_group_name_H-M   'P 1'
#
loop_
_entity.id
_entity.type
_entity.pdbx_description
1 polymer ?
#
loop_
_entity_poly.entity_id
_entity_poly.type
_entity_poly.pdbx_seq_one_letter_code
_entity_poly.pdbx_strand_id
1 'polypeptide(L)' 'MPDELSLMLDPQLEIALQEVCDQEGLESLDQAAEWLTRRRLRKGTVGLTGRGRALYDINDQGGRR' A
#
# COMPACT_ATOMS: atom_id res chain seq x y z
N MET A 1 -0.80 18.90 6.88
CA MET A 1 -1.05 17.51 7.30
C MET A 1 -2.01 16.94 6.29
N PRO A 2 -1.69 15.84 5.57
CA PRO A 2 -2.69 15.22 4.72
C PRO A 2 -3.86 14.82 5.62
N ASP A 3 -5.09 14.96 5.14
CA ASP A 3 -6.28 14.62 5.90
C ASP A 3 -6.18 13.18 6.41
N GLU A 4 -6.37 13.01 7.73
CA GLU A 4 -6.26 11.71 8.40
C GLU A 4 -7.46 10.85 7.96
N LEU A 5 -7.22 9.95 7.01
CA LEU A 5 -8.25 9.06 6.46
C LEU A 5 -8.51 7.93 7.45
N SER A 6 -9.62 8.02 8.18
CA SER A 6 -10.08 6.95 9.08
C SER A 6 -11.07 6.03 8.36
N LEU A 7 -10.82 4.72 8.43
CA LEU A 7 -11.75 3.69 7.98
C LEU A 7 -12.37 3.04 9.21
N MET A 8 -13.70 2.90 9.21
CA MET A 8 -14.39 2.05 10.19
C MET A 8 -14.01 0.60 9.90
N LEU A 9 -13.38 -0.06 10.86
CA LEU A 9 -13.06 -1.47 10.75
C LEU A 9 -14.25 -2.30 11.23
N ASP A 10 -14.61 -3.32 10.46
CA ASP A 10 -15.47 -4.37 10.98
C ASP A 10 -14.62 -5.36 11.83
N PRO A 11 -15.25 -6.16 12.72
CA PRO A 11 -14.51 -7.07 13.60
C PRO A 11 -13.70 -8.14 12.86
N GLN A 12 -14.12 -8.56 11.66
CA GLN A 12 -13.37 -9.55 10.87
C GLN A 12 -12.10 -8.93 10.29
N LEU A 13 -12.18 -7.68 9.85
CA LEU A 13 -11.04 -6.92 9.37
C LEU A 13 -10.02 -6.65 10.50
N GLU A 14 -10.48 -6.31 11.71
CA GLU A 14 -9.58 -6.15 12.87
C GLU A 14 -8.81 -7.44 13.18
N ILE A 15 -9.50 -8.59 13.19
CA ILE A 15 -8.86 -9.91 13.40
C ILE A 15 -7.81 -10.17 12.33
N ALA A 16 -8.15 -9.96 11.06
CA ALA A 16 -7.21 -10.17 9.95
C ALA A 16 -5.98 -9.25 10.03
N LEU A 17 -6.15 -7.99 10.44
CA LEU A 17 -5.04 -7.07 10.63
C LEU A 17 -4.16 -7.46 11.82
N GLN A 18 -4.76 -7.97 12.90
CA GLN A 18 -4.01 -8.48 14.05
C GLN A 18 -3.17 -9.70 13.67
N GLU A 19 -3.70 -10.63 12.88
CA GLU A 19 -2.92 -11.77 12.37
C GLU A 19 -1.69 -11.32 11.56
N VAL A 20 -1.82 -10.25 10.78
CA VAL A 20 -0.68 -9.67 10.04
C VAL A 20 0.33 -9.03 10.99
N CYS A 21 -0.12 -8.38 12.07
CA CYS A 21 0.77 -7.85 13.08
C CYS A 21 1.64 -8.96 13.70
N ASP A 22 1.01 -10.07 14.07
CA ASP A 22 1.70 -11.20 14.69
C ASP A 22 2.69 -11.88 13.73
N GLN A 23 2.33 -11.99 12.44
CA GLN A 23 3.16 -12.62 11.41
C GLN A 23 4.39 -11.78 11.02
N GLU A 24 4.21 -10.47 10.94
CA GLU A 24 5.23 -9.56 10.40
C GLU A 24 5.93 -8.73 11.50
N GLY A 25 5.56 -8.93 12.77
CA GLY A 25 6.14 -8.25 13.93
C GLY A 25 5.81 -6.75 14.00
N LEU A 26 4.55 -6.39 13.70
CA LEU A 26 4.09 -5.00 13.67
C LEU A 26 3.41 -4.61 14.99
N GLU A 27 3.50 -3.33 15.33
CA GLU A 27 3.06 -2.82 16.65
C GLU A 27 1.62 -2.29 16.64
N SER A 28 1.02 -2.10 15.46
CA SER A 28 -0.33 -1.53 15.34
C SER A 28 -1.06 -1.99 14.08
N LEU A 29 -2.39 -1.94 14.12
CA LEU A 29 -3.25 -2.24 12.97
C LEU A 29 -3.01 -1.29 11.80
N ASP A 30 -2.66 -0.02 12.08
CA ASP A 30 -2.29 0.96 11.05
C ASP A 30 -1.02 0.53 10.29
N GLN A 31 0.00 0.05 11.02
CA GLN A 31 1.20 -0.51 10.39
C GLN A 31 0.88 -1.74 9.54
N ALA A 32 -0.01 -2.62 10.00
CA ALA A 32 -0.46 -3.78 9.21
C ALA A 32 -1.21 -3.37 7.94
N ALA A 33 -2.12 -2.39 8.04
CA ALA A 33 -2.85 -1.85 6.90
C ALA A 33 -1.90 -1.19 5.88
N GLU A 34 -0.94 -0.39 6.36
CA GLU A 34 0.10 0.19 5.51
C GLU A 34 0.95 -0.89 4.83
N TRP A 35 1.39 -1.90 5.59
CA TRP A 35 2.21 -2.99 5.09
C TRP A 35 1.50 -3.77 3.97
N LEU A 36 0.23 -4.14 4.18
CA LEU A 36 -0.60 -4.82 3.17
C LEU A 36 -0.78 -3.96 1.92
N THR A 37 -1.04 -2.67 2.10
CA THR A 37 -1.21 -1.71 1.00
C THR A 37 0.08 -1.62 0.17
N ARG A 38 1.23 -1.42 0.81
CA ARG A 38 2.54 -1.38 0.14
C ARG A 38 2.83 -2.68 -0.59
N ARG A 39 2.51 -3.83 0.02
CA ARG A 39 2.69 -5.16 -0.59
C ARG A 39 1.83 -5.34 -1.84
N ARG A 40 0.56 -4.93 -1.78
CA ARG A 40 -0.36 -4.97 -2.94
C ARG A 40 0.11 -4.04 -4.05
N LEU A 41 0.51 -2.82 -3.70
CA LEU A 41 1.04 -1.85 -4.66
C LEU A 41 2.25 -2.44 -5.38
N ARG A 42 3.27 -2.92 -4.67
CA ARG A 42 4.46 -3.54 -5.29
C ARG A 42 4.11 -4.65 -6.28
N LYS A 43 3.17 -5.54 -5.94
CA LYS A 43 2.69 -6.59 -6.85
C LYS A 43 1.99 -6.00 -8.09
N GLY A 44 1.12 -5.02 -7.88
CA GLY A 44 0.43 -4.31 -8.96
C GLY A 44 1.39 -3.57 -9.88
N THR A 45 2.39 -2.89 -9.33
CA THR A 45 3.43 -2.20 -10.10
C THR A 45 4.17 -3.18 -10.98
N VAL A 46 4.64 -4.32 -10.43
CA VAL A 46 5.33 -5.36 -11.21
C VAL A 46 4.46 -5.89 -12.36
N GLY A 47 3.16 -6.06 -12.14
CA GLY A 47 2.22 -6.46 -13.19
C GLY A 47 2.03 -5.41 -14.29
N LEU A 48 1.96 -4.12 -13.92
CA LEU A 48 1.74 -3.01 -14.83
C LEU A 48 2.99 -2.60 -15.63
N THR A 49 4.15 -2.60 -14.98
CA THR A 49 5.40 -2.08 -15.56
C THR A 49 6.34 -3.17 -16.04
N GLY A 50 6.08 -4.44 -15.73
CA GLY A 50 7.03 -5.53 -15.86
C GLY A 50 8.05 -5.59 -14.71
N ARG A 51 8.87 -6.65 -14.69
CA ARG A 51 9.82 -6.97 -13.59
C ARG A 51 10.64 -5.76 -13.15
N GLY A 52 10.41 -5.30 -11.91
CA GLY A 52 11.26 -4.34 -11.20
C GLY A 52 11.27 -2.92 -11.75
N ARG A 53 10.34 -2.55 -12.63
CA ARG A 53 10.28 -1.19 -13.18
C ARG A 53 9.53 -0.25 -12.21
N ALA A 54 10.13 0.90 -11.93
CA ALA A 54 9.49 1.94 -11.14
C ALA A 54 8.47 2.71 -12.00
N LEU A 55 7.35 3.09 -11.39
CA LEU A 55 6.49 4.12 -11.94
C LEU A 55 7.13 5.47 -11.63
N TYR A 56 7.28 6.30 -12.66
CA TYR A 56 7.74 7.68 -12.52
C TYR A 56 6.56 8.60 -12.80
N ASP A 57 6.51 9.71 -12.07
CA ASP A 57 5.53 10.76 -12.36
C ASP A 57 5.73 11.27 -13.79
N ILE A 58 4.64 11.25 -14.56
CA ILE A 58 4.63 11.87 -15.88
C ILE A 58 4.35 13.35 -15.65
N ASN A 59 5.38 14.18 -15.80
CA ASN A 59 5.19 15.62 -15.85
C ASN A 59 4.60 15.98 -17.22
N ASP A 60 3.48 16.70 -17.26
CA ASP A 60 2.78 17.16 -18.48
C ASP A 60 3.61 18.09 -19.40
N GLN A 61 4.91 18.26 -19.12
CA GLN A 61 5.87 18.88 -20.02
C GLN A 61 6.25 17.87 -21.11
N GLY A 62 5.31 17.65 -22.03
CA GLY A 62 5.45 16.72 -23.14
C GLY A 62 6.75 16.94 -23.91
N GLY A 63 7.55 15.89 -24.00
CA GLY A 63 8.65 15.80 -24.94
C GLY A 63 8.10 15.77 -26.36
N ARG A 64 8.07 16.93 -27.03
CA ARG A 64 7.96 16.99 -28.49
C ARG A 64 9.25 16.38 -29.06
N ARG A 65 9.11 15.22 -29.71
CA ARG A 65 10.03 14.76 -30.74
C ARG A 65 9.26 14.68 -32.05
#